data_AF-A0A1G0R8P6-F1
#
_entry.id   AF-A0A1G0R8P6-F1
#
_cell.length_a   1.000
_cell.length_b   1.000
_cell.length_c   1.000
_cell.angle_alpha   90.00
_cell.angle_beta   90.00
_cell.angle_gamma   90.00
#
_symmetry.space_group_name_H-M   'P 1'
#
loop_
_entity.id
_entity.type
_entity.pdbx_description
1 polymer ?
#
loop_
_entity_poly.entity_id
_entity_poly.type
_entity_poly.pdbx_seq_one_letter_code
_entity_poly.pdbx_strand_id
1 'polypeptide(L)'
;MVAFGAHLSGLWIIIANSWMQTPAGFHVVTTNGFLRAEITDFWAMAFNPSTLERYTHVIVSSWIAASFLFLSVNSYFMLKKKHLNMAIPGMKIAAIMILVTSLLQLTSGHASAIGVANYQPSKLAAFEGHWQTGPGDLNLVGWTDEEKGVTYGIKIPGLLSWLVDFNTQTSLTGLNDIPKEDRPPLQLVFQTYHLMVALGMFFILYGFVLIYIWRKYNFEGPKWFLKLSIWSFILPQIAIQVGWISAEVGRQPWIVYGLLKTKDAFSQVLTSGEVILSIILFTLIYLLLGSIYIYLFIKKVKHGPDEVITN
;
A
#
# COMPACT_ATOMS: atom_id res chain seq x y z
N MET A 1 -12.53 16.91 -14.75
CA MET A 1 -13.64 16.07 -14.24
C MET A 1 -13.24 14.60 -14.05
N VAL A 2 -12.55 13.94 -14.99
CA VAL A 2 -12.15 12.51 -14.84
C VAL A 2 -11.27 12.25 -13.62
N ALA A 3 -10.20 13.02 -13.43
CA ALA A 3 -9.32 12.87 -12.27
C ALA A 3 -10.10 13.03 -10.96
N PHE A 4 -10.93 14.07 -10.85
CA PHE A 4 -11.77 14.30 -9.67
C PHE A 4 -12.70 13.11 -9.37
N GLY A 5 -13.37 12.56 -10.39
CA GLY A 5 -14.21 11.37 -10.24
C GLY A 5 -13.45 10.14 -9.75
N ALA A 6 -12.23 9.92 -10.25
CA ALA A 6 -11.36 8.83 -9.77
C ALA A 6 -10.97 9.00 -8.29
N HIS A 7 -10.67 10.23 -7.86
CA HIS A 7 -10.34 10.53 -6.46
C HIS A 7 -11.56 10.39 -5.53
N LEU A 8 -12.75 10.77 -5.99
CA LEU A 8 -14.00 10.55 -5.24
C LEU A 8 -14.36 9.07 -5.13
N SER A 9 -14.16 8.27 -6.19
CA SER A 9 -14.34 6.82 -6.13
C SER A 9 -13.42 6.20 -5.08
N GLY A 10 -12.14 6.58 -5.12
CA GLY A 10 -11.16 6.19 -4.10
C GLY A 10 -11.58 6.59 -2.69
N LEU A 11 -12.16 7.78 -2.50
CA LEU A 11 -12.62 8.25 -1.19
C LEU A 11 -13.69 7.32 -0.62
N TRP A 12 -14.75 7.04 -1.38
CA TRP A 12 -15.88 6.26 -0.88
C TRP A 12 -15.52 4.80 -0.58
N ILE A 13 -14.68 4.18 -1.41
CA ILE A 13 -14.25 2.80 -1.13
C ILE A 13 -13.30 2.73 0.08
N ILE A 14 -12.45 3.74 0.27
CA ILE A 14 -11.57 3.83 1.44
C ILE A 14 -12.36 4.17 2.70
N ILE A 15 -13.44 4.94 2.64
CA ILE A 15 -14.34 5.14 3.78
C ILE A 15 -14.85 3.79 4.30
N ALA A 16 -15.39 2.94 3.41
CA ALA A 16 -15.90 1.63 3.78
C ALA A 16 -14.80 0.74 4.41
N ASN A 17 -13.64 0.67 3.76
CA ASN A 17 -12.52 -0.13 4.25
C ASN A 17 -11.88 0.42 5.55
N SER A 18 -11.87 1.74 5.74
CA SER A 18 -11.37 2.38 6.96
C SER A 18 -12.32 2.14 8.13
N TRP A 19 -13.63 2.14 7.88
CA TRP A 19 -14.60 1.78 8.91
C TRP A 19 -14.43 0.34 9.41
N MET A 20 -14.07 -0.59 8.52
CA MET A 20 -13.71 -1.96 8.93
C MET A 20 -12.48 -2.02 9.85
N GLN A 21 -11.65 -0.97 9.85
CA GLN A 21 -10.38 -0.92 10.58
C GLN A 21 -10.53 -0.15 11.90
N THR A 22 -11.20 1.00 11.86
CA THR A 22 -11.48 1.84 13.03
C THR A 22 -12.95 2.22 13.04
N PRO A 23 -13.85 1.28 13.41
CA PRO A 23 -15.30 1.52 13.34
C PRO A 23 -15.72 2.62 14.32
N ALA A 24 -16.55 3.55 13.87
CA ALA A 24 -17.08 4.68 14.64
C ALA A 24 -18.49 5.05 14.14
N GLY A 25 -19.22 5.87 14.91
CA GLY A 25 -20.54 6.39 14.50
C GLY A 25 -21.64 5.32 14.38
N PHE A 26 -21.57 4.26 15.20
CA PHE A 26 -22.55 3.16 15.18
C PHE A 26 -22.93 2.71 16.59
N HIS A 27 -24.02 1.96 16.69
CA HIS A 27 -24.34 1.11 17.83
C HIS A 27 -24.67 -0.30 17.35
N VAL A 28 -24.53 -1.30 18.22
CA VAL A 28 -24.78 -2.70 17.87
C VAL A 28 -26.14 -3.12 18.41
N VAL A 29 -26.98 -3.65 17.53
CA VAL A 29 -28.29 -4.21 17.87
C VAL A 29 -28.29 -5.70 17.54
N THR A 30 -28.80 -6.51 18.45
CA THR A 30 -29.01 -7.94 18.19
C THR A 30 -30.45 -8.14 17.72
N THR A 31 -30.62 -8.51 16.45
CA THR A 31 -31.94 -8.83 15.88
C THR A 31 -31.94 -10.29 15.42
N ASN A 32 -32.88 -11.10 15.93
CA ASN A 32 -33.00 -12.52 15.59
C ASN A 32 -31.70 -13.33 15.80
N GLY A 33 -30.92 -12.99 16.82
CA GLY A 33 -29.64 -13.64 17.12
C GLY A 33 -28.45 -13.16 16.26
N PHE A 34 -28.67 -12.24 15.32
CA PHE A 34 -27.61 -11.64 14.49
C PHE A 34 -27.24 -10.25 15.01
N LEU A 35 -25.93 -10.00 15.12
CA LEU A 35 -25.39 -8.67 15.42
C LEU A 35 -25.48 -7.80 14.16
N ARG A 36 -26.10 -6.63 14.29
CA ARG A 36 -26.20 -5.62 13.24
C ARG A 36 -25.67 -4.29 13.77
N ALA A 37 -24.72 -3.70 13.06
CA ALA A 37 -24.30 -2.33 13.31
C ALA A 37 -25.31 -1.37 12.65
N GLU A 38 -25.90 -0.48 13.44
CA GLU A 38 -26.78 0.58 12.97
C GLU A 38 -26.08 1.94 13.11
N ILE A 39 -26.10 2.73 12.05
CA ILE A 39 -25.43 4.04 11.97
C ILE A 39 -26.14 5.02 12.91
N THR A 40 -25.39 5.62 13.83
CA THR A 40 -25.87 6.70 14.70
C THR A 40 -25.42 8.07 14.19
N ASP A 41 -24.22 8.15 13.61
CA ASP A 41 -23.67 9.35 13.00
C ASP A 41 -22.94 8.98 11.70
N PHE A 42 -23.49 9.45 10.58
CA PHE A 42 -22.94 9.17 9.26
C PHE A 42 -21.54 9.75 9.07
N TRP A 43 -21.28 10.96 9.57
CA TRP A 43 -20.01 11.63 9.35
C TRP A 43 -18.92 11.06 10.25
N ALA A 44 -19.25 10.68 11.50
CA ALA A 44 -18.31 9.97 12.36
C ALA A 44 -17.97 8.57 11.82
N MET A 45 -18.93 7.88 11.19
CA MET A 45 -18.69 6.62 10.49
C MET A 45 -17.80 6.83 9.25
N ALA A 46 -18.14 7.82 8.41
CA ALA A 46 -17.46 8.08 7.16
C ALA A 46 -16.02 8.56 7.37
N PHE A 47 -15.85 9.59 8.19
CA PHE A 47 -14.56 10.14 8.58
C PHE A 47 -14.12 9.64 9.95
N ASN A 48 -14.12 8.31 10.09
CA ASN A 48 -13.55 7.64 11.25
C ASN A 48 -12.04 7.92 11.38
N PRO A 49 -11.41 7.58 12.53
CA PRO A 49 -10.07 8.06 12.84
C PRO A 49 -8.99 7.74 11.80
N SER A 50 -9.13 6.65 11.03
CA SER A 50 -8.13 6.28 10.02
C SER A 50 -8.46 6.72 8.59
N THR A 51 -9.67 7.22 8.30
CA THR A 51 -10.13 7.48 6.92
C THR A 51 -9.21 8.42 6.15
N LEU A 52 -8.87 9.58 6.71
CA LEU A 52 -8.12 10.61 5.98
C LEU A 52 -6.67 10.18 5.72
N GLU A 53 -6.02 9.58 6.71
CA GLU A 53 -4.65 9.08 6.60
C GLU A 53 -4.57 7.95 5.58
N ARG A 54 -5.50 6.98 5.63
CA ARG A 54 -5.55 5.88 4.67
C ARG A 54 -5.87 6.37 3.27
N TYR A 55 -6.82 7.30 3.12
CA TYR A 55 -7.19 7.85 1.82
C TYR A 55 -6.01 8.58 1.16
N THR A 56 -5.34 9.46 1.91
CA THR A 56 -4.17 10.18 1.39
C THR A 56 -3.05 9.22 1.02
N HIS A 57 -2.77 8.20 1.83
CA HIS A 57 -1.75 7.18 1.54
C HIS A 57 -2.06 6.37 0.27
N VAL A 58 -3.34 6.01 0.06
CA VAL A 58 -3.78 5.27 -1.13
C VAL A 58 -3.73 6.14 -2.39
N ILE A 59 -4.19 7.39 -2.33
CA ILE A 59 -4.15 8.29 -3.48
C ILE A 59 -2.70 8.58 -3.89
N VAL A 60 -1.83 8.92 -2.95
CA VAL A 60 -0.43 9.23 -3.26
C VAL A 60 0.29 8.00 -3.84
N SER A 61 0.03 6.79 -3.32
CA SER A 61 0.59 5.55 -3.89
C SER A 61 0.13 5.31 -5.33
N SER A 62 -1.11 5.65 -5.66
CA SER A 62 -1.62 5.55 -7.03
C SER A 62 -0.90 6.52 -7.99
N TRP A 63 -0.57 7.73 -7.50
CA TRP A 63 0.20 8.70 -8.28
C TRP A 63 1.64 8.26 -8.50
N ILE A 64 2.27 7.63 -7.50
CA ILE A 64 3.60 7.02 -7.65
C ILE A 64 3.54 5.95 -8.74
N ALA A 65 2.59 5.00 -8.65
CA ALA A 65 2.45 3.93 -9.62
C ALA A 65 2.23 4.45 -11.05
N ALA A 66 1.37 5.45 -11.23
CA ALA A 66 1.15 6.10 -12.51
C ALA A 66 2.42 6.81 -13.03
N SER A 67 3.16 7.50 -12.16
CA SER A 67 4.38 8.23 -12.52
C SER A 67 5.50 7.29 -12.97
N PHE A 68 5.65 6.13 -12.33
CA PHE A 68 6.62 5.11 -12.75
C PHE A 68 6.21 4.42 -14.05
N LEU A 69 4.92 4.17 -14.28
CA LEU A 69 4.44 3.67 -15.58
C LEU A 69 4.72 4.70 -16.69
N PHE A 70 4.46 5.97 -16.41
CA PHE A 70 4.76 7.06 -17.34
C PHE A 70 6.27 7.18 -17.62
N LEU A 71 7.10 7.06 -16.58
CA LEU A 71 8.57 6.99 -16.71
C LEU A 71 9.00 5.82 -17.60
N SER A 72 8.42 4.63 -17.39
CA SER A 72 8.73 3.42 -18.15
C SER A 72 8.50 3.60 -19.65
N VAL A 73 7.34 4.14 -20.04
CA VAL A 73 6.99 4.40 -21.44
C VAL A 73 7.94 5.43 -22.07
N ASN A 74 8.21 6.54 -21.38
CA ASN A 74 9.13 7.56 -21.89
C ASN A 74 10.57 7.05 -21.97
N SER A 75 11.01 6.20 -21.02
CA SER A 75 12.32 5.56 -21.04
C SER A 75 12.46 4.60 -22.23
N TYR A 76 11.38 3.90 -22.59
CA TYR A 76 11.34 3.07 -23.80
C TYR A 76 11.55 3.91 -25.07
N PHE A 77 10.87 5.05 -25.19
CA PHE A 77 11.03 5.96 -26.32
C PHE A 77 12.45 6.56 -26.39
N MET A 78 13.02 6.97 -25.26
CA MET A 78 14.41 7.42 -25.15
C MET A 78 15.39 6.33 -25.61
N LEU A 79 15.23 5.09 -25.14
CA LEU A 79 16.10 3.97 -25.49
C LEU A 79 16.03 3.61 -26.97
N LYS A 80 14.85 3.75 -27.59
CA LYS A 80 14.63 3.50 -29.03
C LYS A 80 14.93 4.72 -29.91
N LYS A 81 15.30 5.86 -29.33
CA LYS A 81 15.50 7.13 -30.03
C LYS A 81 14.28 7.55 -30.86
N LYS A 82 13.07 7.33 -30.32
CA LYS A 82 11.79 7.71 -30.95
C LYS A 82 11.08 8.77 -30.12
N HIS A 83 10.29 9.63 -30.76
CA HIS A 83 9.44 10.64 -30.12
C HIS A 83 10.16 11.49 -29.04
N LEU A 84 11.43 11.85 -29.26
CA LEU A 84 12.28 12.47 -28.24
C LEU A 84 11.74 13.81 -27.72
N ASN A 85 11.09 14.58 -28.60
CA ASN A 85 10.45 15.85 -28.26
C ASN A 85 9.35 15.70 -27.19
N MET A 86 8.72 14.52 -27.12
CA MET A 86 7.76 14.16 -26.07
C MET A 86 8.44 13.44 -24.90
N ALA A 87 9.36 12.52 -25.21
CA ALA A 87 9.96 11.64 -24.22
C ALA A 87 10.80 12.41 -23.18
N ILE A 88 11.62 13.38 -23.60
CA ILE A 88 12.48 14.14 -22.69
C ILE A 88 11.65 14.97 -21.68
N PRO A 89 10.66 15.79 -22.10
CA PRO A 89 9.76 16.46 -21.15
C PRO A 89 9.00 15.48 -20.26
N GLY A 90 8.51 14.36 -20.82
CA GLY A 90 7.81 13.31 -20.08
C GLY A 90 8.67 12.72 -18.95
N MET A 91 9.95 12.44 -19.22
CA MET A 91 10.92 11.98 -18.21
C MET A 91 11.11 13.00 -17.09
N LYS A 92 11.15 14.30 -17.39
CA LYS A 92 11.30 15.37 -16.40
C LYS A 92 10.09 15.47 -15.48
N ILE A 93 8.89 15.43 -16.06
CA ILE A 93 7.63 15.42 -15.29
C ILE A 93 7.58 14.19 -14.40
N ALA A 94 7.89 13.01 -14.94
CA ALA A 94 7.92 11.78 -14.17
C ALA A 94 8.92 11.84 -13.01
N ALA A 95 10.12 12.39 -13.23
CA ALA A 95 11.14 12.53 -12.19
C ALA A 95 10.69 13.43 -11.03
N ILE A 96 10.10 14.59 -11.34
CA ILE A 96 9.55 15.50 -10.34
C ILE A 96 8.40 14.83 -9.58
N MET A 97 7.46 14.23 -10.32
CA MET A 97 6.30 13.57 -9.72
C MET A 97 6.73 12.41 -8.81
N ILE A 98 7.64 11.54 -9.24
CA ILE A 98 8.15 10.43 -8.42
C ILE A 98 8.78 10.97 -7.13
N LEU A 99 9.66 11.98 -7.20
CA LEU A 99 10.32 12.51 -6.02
C LEU A 99 9.30 13.15 -5.05
N VAL A 100 8.45 14.05 -5.54
CA VAL A 100 7.47 14.76 -4.71
C VAL A 100 6.46 13.79 -4.09
N THR A 101 5.89 12.89 -4.89
CA THR A 101 4.88 11.95 -4.39
C THR A 101 5.49 10.91 -3.44
N SER A 102 6.74 10.47 -3.63
CA SER A 102 7.40 9.57 -2.68
C SER A 102 7.69 10.24 -1.33
N LEU A 103 8.03 11.53 -1.32
CA LEU A 103 8.17 12.30 -0.08
C LEU A 103 6.81 12.49 0.62
N LEU A 104 5.73 12.75 -0.13
CA LEU A 104 4.36 12.80 0.42
C LEU A 104 3.89 11.41 0.91
N GLN A 105 4.35 10.32 0.29
CA GLN A 105 4.04 8.96 0.72
C GLN A 105 4.68 8.66 2.08
N LEU A 106 5.91 9.14 2.30
CA LEU A 106 6.60 8.99 3.58
C LEU A 106 5.81 9.66 4.71
N THR A 107 5.36 10.89 4.52
CA THR A 107 4.60 11.63 5.55
C THR A 107 3.23 11.00 5.80
N SER A 108 2.48 10.65 4.76
CA SER A 108 1.18 9.97 4.91
C SER A 108 1.30 8.56 5.51
N GLY A 109 2.37 7.83 5.17
CA GLY A 109 2.66 6.51 5.75
C GLY A 109 3.00 6.60 7.23
N HIS A 110 3.79 7.60 7.61
CA HIS A 110 4.10 7.85 9.01
C HIS A 110 2.85 8.21 9.82
N ALA A 111 2.00 9.12 9.32
CA ALA A 111 0.71 9.44 9.94
C ALA A 111 -0.16 8.18 10.10
N SER A 112 -0.30 7.38 9.04
CA SER A 112 -1.05 6.13 9.12
C SER A 112 -0.47 5.12 10.11
N ALA A 113 0.85 5.09 10.31
CA ALA A 113 1.49 4.23 11.30
C ALA A 113 1.19 4.68 12.74
N ILE A 114 1.15 5.99 13.00
CA ILE A 114 0.70 6.56 14.26
C ILE A 114 -0.77 6.21 14.51
N GLY A 115 -1.64 6.31 13.51
CA GLY A 115 -3.03 5.86 13.60
C GLY A 115 -3.13 4.37 13.97
N VAL A 116 -2.30 3.51 13.36
CA VAL A 116 -2.25 2.07 13.73
C VAL A 116 -1.75 1.89 15.17
N ALA A 117 -0.76 2.65 15.62
CA ALA A 117 -0.27 2.60 17.00
C ALA A 117 -1.38 2.87 18.02
N ASN A 118 -2.20 3.89 17.74
CA ASN A 118 -3.25 4.35 18.66
C ASN A 118 -4.49 3.45 18.65
N TYR A 119 -4.90 2.96 17.48
CA TYR A 119 -6.19 2.26 17.33
C TYR A 119 -6.06 0.74 17.13
N GLN A 120 -4.89 0.24 16.71
CA GLN A 120 -4.68 -1.18 16.41
C GLN A 120 -3.29 -1.67 16.87
N PRO A 121 -3.03 -1.68 18.19
CA PRO A 121 -1.73 -2.07 18.74
C PRO A 121 -1.30 -3.49 18.32
N SER A 122 -2.24 -4.42 18.12
CA SER A 122 -1.93 -5.77 17.63
C SER A 122 -1.28 -5.77 16.25
N LYS A 123 -1.71 -4.86 15.37
CA LYS A 123 -1.13 -4.71 14.04
C LYS A 123 0.24 -4.05 14.10
N LEU A 124 0.41 -2.99 14.89
CA LEU A 124 1.73 -2.36 15.05
C LEU A 124 2.75 -3.36 15.62
N ALA A 125 2.37 -4.09 16.67
CA ALA A 125 3.25 -5.07 17.29
C ALA A 125 3.62 -6.20 16.32
N ALA A 126 2.73 -6.58 15.41
CA ALA A 126 3.01 -7.53 14.34
C ALA A 126 3.90 -6.94 13.22
N PHE A 127 3.73 -5.66 12.87
CA PHE A 127 4.60 -4.99 11.89
C PHE A 127 6.06 -5.02 12.31
N GLU A 128 6.33 -4.80 13.60
CA GLU A 128 7.68 -4.66 14.14
C GLU A 128 8.17 -5.90 14.90
N GLY A 129 7.35 -6.95 15.05
CA GLY A 129 7.73 -8.10 15.88
C GLY A 129 8.05 -7.69 17.33
N HIS A 130 7.24 -6.78 17.87
CA HIS A 130 7.41 -6.22 19.21
C HIS A 130 6.75 -7.14 20.24
N TRP A 131 7.53 -7.96 20.93
CA TRP A 131 7.00 -9.02 21.82
C TRP A 131 6.64 -8.54 23.23
N GLN A 132 7.52 -7.77 23.86
CA GLN A 132 7.36 -7.32 25.24
C GLN A 132 6.87 -5.89 25.28
N THR A 133 5.85 -5.60 26.09
CA THR A 133 5.37 -4.23 26.28
C THR A 133 6.44 -3.36 26.91
N GLY A 134 6.65 -2.18 26.34
CA GLY A 134 7.71 -1.26 26.72
C GLY A 134 8.17 -0.42 25.53
N PRO A 135 9.32 0.29 25.67
CA PRO A 135 9.95 0.98 24.56
C PRO A 135 10.15 0.04 23.35
N GLY A 136 9.68 0.47 22.19
CA GLY A 136 9.77 -0.28 20.94
C GLY A 136 11.01 0.06 20.14
N ASP A 137 11.64 -0.97 19.61
CA ASP A 137 12.75 -0.85 18.67
C ASP A 137 12.22 -0.88 17.23
N LEU A 138 12.86 -0.14 16.33
CA LEU A 138 12.55 -0.21 14.90
C LEU A 138 13.38 -1.32 14.26
N ASN A 139 12.75 -2.25 13.55
CA ASN A 139 13.46 -3.25 12.77
C ASN A 139 13.74 -2.70 11.36
N LEU A 140 14.99 -2.83 10.88
CA LEU A 140 15.31 -2.49 9.49
C LEU A 140 15.10 -3.68 8.57
N VAL A 141 15.55 -4.85 9.02
CA VAL A 141 15.41 -6.15 8.36
C VAL A 141 15.35 -7.18 9.47
N GLY A 142 14.47 -8.16 9.35
CA GLY A 142 14.37 -9.23 10.33
C GLY A 142 13.48 -10.38 9.91
N TRP A 143 13.28 -11.30 10.85
CA TRP A 143 12.42 -12.46 10.77
C TRP A 143 11.78 -12.69 12.14
N THR A 144 10.46 -12.80 12.18
CA THR A 144 9.71 -13.06 13.41
C THR A 144 9.27 -14.52 13.47
N ASP A 145 9.64 -15.20 14.56
CA ASP A 145 9.32 -16.59 14.86
C ASP A 145 8.23 -16.60 15.94
N GLU A 146 7.00 -16.95 15.55
CA GLU A 146 5.85 -16.94 16.44
C GLU A 146 5.91 -18.03 17.50
N GLU A 147 6.47 -19.20 17.17
CA GLU A 147 6.55 -20.32 18.09
C GLU A 147 7.51 -20.03 19.25
N LYS A 148 8.61 -19.34 18.93
CA LYS A 148 9.62 -18.97 19.92
C LYS A 148 9.37 -17.62 20.58
N GLY A 149 8.45 -16.81 20.05
CA GLY A 149 8.16 -15.48 20.59
C GLY A 149 9.34 -14.50 20.45
N VAL A 150 10.08 -14.59 19.33
CA VAL A 150 11.30 -13.79 19.11
C VAL A 150 11.37 -13.25 17.70
N THR A 151 11.96 -12.06 17.58
CA THR A 151 12.24 -11.42 16.30
C THR A 151 13.74 -11.20 16.17
N TYR A 152 14.31 -11.86 15.19
CA TYR A 152 15.72 -11.76 14.81
C TYR A 152 15.88 -10.67 13.77
N GLY A 153 16.89 -9.81 13.88
CA GLY A 153 17.07 -8.74 12.89
C GLY A 153 18.00 -7.64 13.36
N ILE A 154 18.19 -6.67 12.48
CA ILE A 154 18.91 -5.43 12.78
C ILE A 154 17.88 -4.44 13.32
N LYS A 155 18.04 -4.06 14.59
CA LYS A 155 17.15 -3.17 15.31
C LYS A 155 17.85 -1.86 15.65
N ILE A 156 17.09 -0.77 15.64
CA ILE A 156 17.52 0.52 16.18
C ILE A 156 16.75 0.75 17.48
N PRO A 157 17.43 0.70 18.65
CA PRO A 157 16.75 0.78 19.94
C PRO A 157 15.97 2.08 20.15
N GLY A 158 14.72 1.96 20.61
CA GLY A 158 13.85 3.10 20.96
C GLY A 158 13.37 3.97 19.78
N LEU A 159 13.78 3.66 18.54
CA LEU A 159 13.42 4.46 17.37
C LEU A 159 11.93 4.33 17.01
N LEU A 160 11.32 3.15 17.21
CA LEU A 160 9.88 2.98 16.96
C LEU A 160 9.06 3.83 17.92
N SER A 161 9.39 3.83 19.22
CA SER A 161 8.75 4.72 20.20
C SER A 161 8.93 6.20 19.85
N TRP A 162 10.12 6.59 19.41
CA TRP A 162 10.38 7.94 18.95
C TRP A 162 9.58 8.31 17.70
N LEU A 163 9.36 7.38 16.77
CA LEU A 163 8.53 7.63 15.59
C LEU A 163 7.04 7.76 15.96
N VAL A 164 6.57 7.07 16.99
CA VAL A 164 5.15 7.16 17.39
C VAL A 164 4.86 8.45 18.16
N ASP A 165 5.73 8.85 19.08
CA ASP A 165 5.43 9.89 20.09
C ASP A 165 6.62 10.84 20.37
N PHE A 166 7.66 10.84 19.52
CA PHE A 166 8.87 11.64 19.68
C PHE A 166 9.62 11.45 21.01
N ASN A 167 9.36 10.33 21.69
CA ASN A 167 9.99 9.94 22.95
C ASN A 167 10.44 8.48 22.87
N THR A 168 11.73 8.22 23.08
CA THR A 168 12.31 6.87 23.02
C THR A 168 11.83 5.95 24.14
N GLN A 169 11.18 6.48 25.18
CA GLN A 169 10.65 5.73 26.32
C GLN A 169 9.15 5.45 26.22
N THR A 170 8.46 5.92 25.17
CA THR A 170 7.03 5.68 25.01
C THR A 170 6.75 4.18 24.93
N SER A 171 5.94 3.69 25.85
CA SER A 171 5.62 2.27 25.96
C SER A 171 4.61 1.87 24.90
N LEU A 172 4.97 0.89 24.06
CA LEU A 172 4.11 0.30 23.05
C LEU A 172 3.66 -1.09 23.51
N THR A 173 2.39 -1.42 23.26
CA THR A 173 1.82 -2.73 23.57
C THR A 173 2.54 -3.82 22.78
N GLY A 174 3.10 -4.80 23.49
CA GLY A 174 3.76 -5.96 22.90
C GLY A 174 2.79 -7.09 22.60
N LEU A 175 3.21 -8.00 21.70
CA LEU A 175 2.43 -9.18 21.31
C LEU A 175 2.08 -10.08 22.50
N ASN A 176 2.91 -10.14 23.55
CA ASN A 176 2.68 -10.98 24.73
C ASN A 176 1.41 -10.60 25.49
N ASP A 177 1.01 -9.33 25.46
CA ASP A 177 -0.19 -8.82 26.15
C ASP A 177 -1.46 -9.01 25.31
N ILE A 178 -1.33 -9.52 24.09
CA ILE A 178 -2.43 -9.69 23.14
C ILE A 178 -2.80 -11.17 23.06
N PRO A 179 -4.08 -11.55 23.22
CA PRO A 179 -4.50 -12.95 23.08
C PRO A 179 -4.10 -13.52 21.72
N LYS A 180 -3.62 -14.78 21.68
CA LYS A 180 -3.11 -15.40 20.44
C LYS A 180 -4.17 -15.44 19.34
N GLU A 181 -5.42 -15.68 19.73
CA GLU A 181 -6.61 -15.72 18.88
C GLU A 181 -7.04 -14.36 18.31
N ASP A 182 -6.37 -13.27 18.69
CA ASP A 182 -6.59 -11.91 18.21
C ASP A 182 -5.36 -11.33 17.49
N ARG A 183 -4.28 -12.12 17.36
CA ARG A 183 -3.05 -11.74 16.64
C ARG A 183 -3.21 -11.99 15.14
N PRO A 184 -2.73 -11.08 14.27
CA PRO A 184 -2.63 -11.37 12.84
C PRO A 184 -1.48 -12.35 12.55
N PRO A 185 -1.44 -12.96 11.35
CA PRO A 185 -0.30 -13.77 10.91
C PRO A 185 1.01 -12.97 10.93
N LEU A 186 1.87 -13.22 11.92
CA LEU A 186 2.97 -12.33 12.28
C LEU A 186 4.01 -12.20 11.16
N GLN A 187 4.56 -13.32 10.69
CA GLN A 187 5.69 -13.29 9.76
C GLN A 187 5.31 -12.70 8.39
N LEU A 188 4.13 -13.02 7.87
CA LEU A 188 3.67 -12.45 6.60
C LEU A 188 3.49 -10.93 6.72
N VAL A 189 2.87 -10.47 7.80
CA VAL A 189 2.63 -9.05 8.06
C VAL A 189 3.93 -8.29 8.29
N PHE A 190 4.86 -8.85 9.06
CA PHE A 190 6.19 -8.29 9.27
C PHE A 190 6.93 -8.09 7.94
N GLN A 191 7.02 -9.13 7.09
CA GLN A 191 7.78 -9.05 5.83
C GLN A 191 7.15 -8.07 4.84
N THR A 192 5.82 -8.09 4.71
CA THR A 192 5.12 -7.23 3.77
C THR A 192 5.19 -5.76 4.18
N TYR A 193 5.13 -5.47 5.49
CA TYR A 193 5.31 -4.12 6.02
C TYR A 193 6.71 -3.57 5.74
N HIS A 194 7.75 -4.34 6.07
CA HIS A 194 9.13 -3.92 5.86
C HIS A 194 9.47 -3.77 4.37
N LEU A 195 8.98 -4.68 3.51
CA LEU A 195 9.17 -4.58 2.07
C LEU A 195 8.48 -3.34 1.50
N MET A 196 7.27 -3.00 1.98
CA MET A 196 6.57 -1.78 1.61
C MET A 196 7.39 -0.53 1.97
N VAL A 197 7.86 -0.45 3.22
CA VAL A 197 8.66 0.69 3.70
C VAL A 197 9.98 0.80 2.92
N ALA A 198 10.68 -0.32 2.71
CA ALA A 198 11.92 -0.36 1.95
C ALA A 198 11.73 0.11 0.49
N LEU A 199 10.64 -0.29 -0.17
CA LEU A 199 10.31 0.19 -1.51
C LEU A 199 9.95 1.68 -1.52
N GLY A 200 9.23 2.18 -0.50
CA GLY A 200 8.95 3.60 -0.33
C GLY A 200 10.24 4.44 -0.23
N MET A 201 11.19 4.01 0.62
CA MET A 201 12.50 4.66 0.74
C MET A 201 13.30 4.58 -0.56
N PHE A 202 13.24 3.44 -1.25
CA PHE A 202 13.85 3.28 -2.57
C PHE A 202 13.26 4.25 -3.59
N PHE A 203 11.95 4.52 -3.61
CA PHE A 203 11.35 5.46 -4.55
C PHE A 203 11.81 6.91 -4.33
N ILE A 204 12.04 7.31 -3.08
CA ILE A 204 12.64 8.61 -2.75
C ILE A 204 14.06 8.69 -3.33
N LEU A 205 14.90 7.68 -3.05
CA LEU A 205 16.26 7.61 -3.56
C LEU A 205 16.27 7.62 -5.10
N TYR A 206 15.41 6.83 -5.72
CA TYR A 206 15.27 6.75 -7.17
C TYR A 206 14.82 8.08 -7.78
N GLY A 207 13.93 8.83 -7.11
CA GLY A 207 13.56 10.19 -7.46
C GLY A 207 14.77 11.14 -7.49
N PHE A 208 15.61 11.12 -6.46
CA PHE A 208 16.85 11.91 -6.44
C PHE A 208 17.82 11.50 -7.57
N VAL A 209 17.97 10.21 -7.82
CA VAL A 209 18.78 9.70 -8.94
C VAL A 209 18.24 10.20 -10.28
N LEU A 210 16.92 10.20 -10.48
CA LEU A 210 16.29 10.74 -11.70
C LEU A 210 16.59 12.23 -11.88
N ILE A 211 16.50 13.03 -10.81
CA ILE A 211 16.86 14.46 -10.85
C ILE A 211 18.35 14.64 -11.16
N TYR A 212 19.23 13.83 -10.59
CA TYR A 212 20.66 13.87 -10.91
C TYR A 212 20.94 13.54 -12.39
N ILE A 213 20.34 12.46 -12.92
CA ILE A 213 20.48 12.06 -14.33
C ILE A 213 19.92 13.14 -15.26
N TRP A 214 18.81 13.77 -14.89
CA TRP A 214 18.27 14.92 -15.61
C TRP A 214 19.29 16.06 -15.66
N ARG A 215 19.81 16.51 -14.53
CA ARG A 215 20.71 17.68 -14.49
C ARG A 215 22.04 17.43 -15.21
N LYS A 216 22.57 16.22 -15.13
CA LYS A 216 23.89 15.88 -15.68
C LYS A 216 23.85 15.48 -17.15
N TYR A 217 22.81 14.76 -17.55
CA TYR A 217 22.75 14.13 -18.88
C TYR A 217 21.49 14.46 -19.66
N ASN A 218 20.56 15.24 -19.10
CA ASN A 218 19.24 15.49 -19.69
C ASN A 218 18.51 14.20 -20.11
N PHE A 219 18.73 13.11 -19.35
CA PHE A 219 18.28 11.74 -19.66
C PHE A 219 18.88 11.07 -20.92
N GLU A 220 19.81 11.71 -21.62
CA GLU A 220 20.59 11.13 -22.73
C GLU A 220 21.81 10.33 -22.27
N GLY A 221 21.86 10.03 -20.96
CA GLY A 221 22.96 9.34 -20.31
C GLY A 221 23.01 7.83 -20.59
N PRO A 222 23.52 7.03 -19.64
CA PRO A 222 23.85 5.64 -19.92
C PRO A 222 22.60 4.78 -20.20
N LYS A 223 22.65 4.00 -21.29
CA LYS A 223 21.52 3.16 -21.75
C LYS A 223 21.05 2.13 -20.71
N TRP A 224 21.92 1.69 -19.79
CA TRP A 224 21.53 0.75 -18.73
C TRP A 224 20.49 1.38 -17.79
N PHE A 225 20.60 2.68 -17.52
CA PHE A 225 19.64 3.38 -16.67
C PHE A 225 18.25 3.38 -17.31
N LEU A 226 18.17 3.75 -18.60
CA LEU A 226 16.91 3.69 -19.36
C LEU A 226 16.31 2.28 -19.37
N LYS A 227 17.13 1.23 -19.51
CA LYS A 227 16.66 -0.16 -19.43
C LYS A 227 16.05 -0.50 -18.06
N LEU A 228 16.67 -0.06 -16.97
CA LEU A 228 16.11 -0.24 -15.63
C LEU A 228 14.82 0.57 -15.44
N SER A 229 14.79 1.81 -15.93
CA SER A 229 13.61 2.68 -15.86
C SER A 229 12.41 2.10 -16.62
N ILE A 230 12.62 1.36 -17.71
CA ILE A 230 11.54 0.63 -18.40
C ILE A 230 10.87 -0.39 -17.46
N TRP A 231 11.62 -1.12 -16.64
CA TRP A 231 11.07 -2.15 -15.75
C TRP A 231 10.63 -1.60 -14.39
N SER A 232 10.98 -0.35 -14.07
CA SER A 232 10.73 0.26 -12.76
C SER A 232 9.24 0.34 -12.37
N PHE A 233 8.31 0.32 -13.33
CA PHE A 233 6.86 0.34 -13.05
C PHE A 233 6.36 -0.86 -12.25
N ILE A 234 7.10 -1.98 -12.23
CA ILE A 234 6.74 -3.18 -11.45
C ILE A 234 6.86 -2.90 -9.95
N LEU A 235 7.84 -2.09 -9.53
CA LEU A 235 8.16 -1.91 -8.12
C LEU A 235 7.02 -1.24 -7.34
N PRO A 236 6.37 -0.14 -7.81
CA PRO A 236 5.20 0.39 -7.15
C PRO A 236 4.02 -0.57 -7.10
N GLN A 237 3.85 -1.44 -8.09
CA GLN A 237 2.78 -2.45 -8.06
C GLN A 237 3.03 -3.46 -6.94
N ILE A 238 4.26 -3.92 -6.78
CA ILE A 238 4.66 -4.78 -5.65
C ILE A 238 4.41 -4.04 -4.33
N ALA A 239 4.87 -2.80 -4.20
CA ALA A 239 4.69 -1.98 -2.99
C ALA A 239 3.20 -1.83 -2.60
N ILE A 240 2.33 -1.58 -3.58
CA ILE A 240 0.88 -1.51 -3.38
C ILE A 240 0.34 -2.85 -2.88
N GLN A 241 0.70 -3.97 -3.50
CA GLN A 241 0.23 -5.30 -3.07
C GLN A 241 0.67 -5.61 -1.64
N VAL A 242 1.95 -5.39 -1.30
CA VAL A 242 2.44 -5.67 0.05
C VAL A 242 1.89 -4.69 1.09
N GLY A 243 1.61 -3.43 0.71
CA GLY A 243 0.92 -2.48 1.59
C GLY A 243 -0.52 -2.91 1.90
N TRP A 244 -1.26 -3.37 0.89
CA TRP A 244 -2.61 -3.92 1.10
C TRP A 244 -2.59 -5.20 1.93
N ILE A 245 -1.63 -6.10 1.70
CA ILE A 245 -1.45 -7.30 2.53
C ILE A 245 -1.17 -6.89 3.98
N SER A 246 -0.25 -5.94 4.21
CA SER A 246 0.06 -5.42 5.55
C SER A 246 -1.18 -4.86 6.25
N ALA A 247 -2.00 -4.08 5.54
CA ALA A 247 -3.18 -3.45 6.11
C ALA A 247 -4.34 -4.42 6.36
N GLU A 248 -4.59 -5.36 5.44
CA GLU A 248 -5.77 -6.24 5.48
C GLU A 248 -5.48 -7.56 6.18
N VAL A 249 -4.33 -8.19 5.93
CA VAL A 249 -3.90 -9.37 6.68
C VAL A 249 -3.50 -8.97 8.09
N GLY A 250 -2.93 -7.79 8.30
CA GLY A 250 -2.70 -7.25 9.64
C GLY A 250 -3.99 -6.97 10.43
N ARG A 251 -5.17 -6.93 9.79
CA ARG A 251 -6.47 -6.84 10.48
C ARG A 251 -6.98 -8.20 10.94
N GLN A 252 -6.48 -9.31 10.36
CA GLN A 252 -6.85 -10.65 10.81
C GLN A 252 -6.59 -10.79 12.31
N PRO A 253 -7.48 -11.50 13.04
CA PRO A 253 -8.58 -12.32 12.55
C PRO A 253 -9.92 -11.58 12.41
N TRP A 254 -9.91 -10.25 12.31
CA TRP A 254 -11.11 -9.42 12.25
C TRP A 254 -11.50 -9.03 10.81
N ILE A 255 -12.79 -9.15 10.49
CA ILE A 255 -13.39 -8.48 9.32
C ILE A 255 -13.65 -7.02 9.67
N VAL A 256 -14.31 -6.79 10.80
CA VAL A 256 -14.46 -5.47 11.41
C VAL A 256 -13.73 -5.52 12.75
N TYR A 257 -12.68 -4.72 12.87
CA TYR A 257 -11.75 -4.77 14.00
C TYR A 257 -12.48 -4.63 15.34
N GLY A 258 -12.25 -5.60 16.23
CA GLY A 258 -12.88 -5.66 17.56
C GLY A 258 -14.37 -6.03 17.59
N LEU A 259 -15.02 -6.27 16.44
CA LEU A 259 -16.47 -6.51 16.38
C LEU A 259 -16.83 -7.85 15.74
N LEU A 260 -16.27 -8.18 14.57
CA LEU A 260 -16.64 -9.36 13.79
C LEU A 260 -15.41 -10.13 13.34
N LYS A 261 -15.27 -11.38 13.78
CA LYS A 261 -14.19 -12.28 13.35
C LYS A 261 -14.47 -12.87 11.97
N THR A 262 -13.41 -13.18 11.23
CA THR A 262 -13.46 -13.73 9.87
C THR A 262 -14.13 -15.10 9.80
N LYS A 263 -13.90 -15.94 10.83
CA LYS A 263 -14.57 -17.23 10.98
C LYS A 263 -16.09 -17.14 11.09
N ASP A 264 -16.63 -15.98 11.49
CA ASP A 264 -18.07 -15.78 11.73
C ASP A 264 -18.74 -14.98 10.59
N ALA A 265 -18.00 -14.62 9.54
CA ALA A 265 -18.44 -13.71 8.49
C ALA A 265 -18.66 -14.36 7.11
N PHE A 266 -18.43 -15.67 6.97
CA PHE A 266 -18.62 -16.37 5.70
C PHE A 266 -20.10 -16.75 5.46
N SER A 267 -20.49 -16.89 4.20
CA SER A 267 -21.84 -17.31 3.84
C SER A 267 -22.09 -18.78 4.22
N GLN A 268 -23.12 -19.02 5.03
CA GLN A 268 -23.55 -20.36 5.45
C GLN A 268 -24.31 -21.12 4.34
N VAL A 269 -24.64 -20.46 3.22
CA VAL A 269 -25.47 -21.02 2.15
C VAL A 269 -24.63 -21.65 1.03
N LEU A 270 -23.36 -21.29 0.91
CA LEU A 270 -22.49 -21.73 -0.18
C LEU A 270 -21.71 -22.99 0.21
N THR A 271 -21.61 -23.92 -0.74
CA THR A 271 -20.75 -25.10 -0.62
C THR A 271 -19.30 -24.78 -0.98
N SER A 272 -18.35 -25.51 -0.41
CA SER A 272 -16.92 -25.36 -0.75
C SER A 272 -16.63 -25.57 -2.24
N GLY A 273 -17.40 -26.44 -2.91
CA GLY A 273 -17.27 -26.70 -4.35
C GLY A 273 -17.65 -25.48 -5.19
N GLU A 274 -18.74 -24.79 -4.86
CA GLU A 274 -19.17 -23.56 -5.55
C GLU A 274 -18.15 -22.44 -5.37
N VAL A 275 -17.58 -22.30 -4.17
CA VAL A 275 -16.52 -21.32 -3.91
C VAL A 275 -15.28 -21.61 -4.75
N ILE A 276 -14.78 -22.86 -4.74
CA ILE A 276 -13.61 -23.24 -5.54
C ILE A 276 -13.86 -23.03 -7.03
N LEU A 277 -15.04 -23.45 -7.54
CA LEU A 277 -15.41 -23.25 -8.94
C LEU A 277 -15.40 -21.76 -9.31
N SER A 278 -15.97 -20.90 -8.47
CA SER A 278 -15.98 -19.45 -8.69
C SER A 278 -14.56 -18.86 -8.70
N ILE A 279 -13.69 -19.29 -7.80
CA ILE A 279 -12.28 -18.86 -7.75
C ILE A 279 -11.55 -19.25 -9.04
N ILE A 280 -11.72 -20.49 -9.50
CA ILE A 280 -11.12 -20.94 -10.77
C ILE A 280 -11.64 -20.11 -11.93
N LEU A 281 -12.95 -19.92 -12.03
CA LEU A 281 -13.58 -19.15 -13.10
C LEU A 281 -13.07 -17.70 -13.13
N PHE A 282 -13.10 -17.00 -11.99
CA PHE A 282 -12.59 -15.63 -11.90
C PHE A 282 -11.09 -15.55 -12.20
N THR A 283 -10.31 -16.53 -11.74
CA THR A 283 -8.87 -16.58 -12.05
C THR A 283 -8.62 -16.69 -13.55
N LEU A 284 -9.33 -17.59 -14.24
CA LEU A 284 -9.21 -17.75 -15.69
C LEU A 284 -9.62 -16.48 -16.45
N ILE A 285 -10.74 -15.86 -16.06
CA ILE A 285 -11.22 -14.61 -16.66
C ILE A 285 -10.20 -13.49 -16.44
N TYR A 286 -9.67 -13.33 -15.23
CA TYR A 286 -8.68 -12.28 -14.93
C TYR A 286 -7.35 -12.51 -15.63
N LEU A 287 -6.89 -13.76 -15.77
CA LEU A 287 -5.71 -14.09 -16.57
C LEU A 287 -5.91 -13.75 -18.05
N LEU A 288 -7.08 -14.05 -18.61
CA LEU A 288 -7.43 -13.71 -19.99
C LEU A 288 -7.45 -12.19 -20.19
N LEU A 289 -8.20 -11.45 -19.36
CA LEU A 289 -8.30 -9.99 -19.45
C LEU A 289 -6.95 -9.31 -19.23
N GLY A 290 -6.17 -9.77 -18.25
CA GLY A 290 -4.82 -9.29 -17.99
C GLY A 290 -3.87 -9.51 -19.16
N SER A 291 -3.93 -10.69 -19.79
CA SER A 291 -3.11 -11.01 -20.97
C SER A 291 -3.47 -10.14 -22.17
N ILE A 292 -4.76 -9.93 -22.42
CA ILE A 292 -5.25 -9.04 -23.48
C ILE A 292 -4.82 -7.60 -23.21
N TYR A 293 -4.97 -7.11 -21.97
CA TYR A 293 -4.54 -5.78 -21.58
C TYR A 293 -3.04 -5.57 -21.83
N ILE A 294 -2.18 -6.50 -21.37
CA ILE A 294 -0.73 -6.42 -21.59
C ILE A 294 -0.40 -6.42 -23.09
N TYR A 295 -1.03 -7.30 -23.86
CA TYR A 295 -0.84 -7.35 -25.31
C TYR A 295 -1.20 -6.01 -25.99
N LEU A 296 -2.40 -5.47 -25.69
CA LEU A 296 -2.88 -4.21 -26.28
C LEU A 296 -2.05 -3.01 -25.81
N PHE A 297 -1.67 -2.98 -24.54
CA PHE A 297 -0.83 -1.93 -23.97
C PHE A 297 0.54 -1.89 -24.66
N ILE A 298 1.23 -3.04 -24.76
CA ILE A 298 2.52 -3.13 -25.45
C ILE A 298 2.36 -2.76 -26.93
N LYS A 299 1.29 -3.22 -27.59
CA LYS A 299 1.00 -2.87 -28.99
C LYS A 299 0.86 -1.35 -29.16
N LYS A 300 0.09 -0.67 -28.29
CA LYS A 300 -0.13 0.78 -28.38
C LYS A 300 1.12 1.57 -28.04
N VAL A 301 1.90 1.16 -27.03
CA VAL A 301 3.19 1.79 -26.70
C VAL A 301 4.18 1.66 -27.86
N LYS A 302 4.24 0.51 -28.53
CA LYS A 302 5.13 0.30 -29.69
C LYS A 302 4.70 1.09 -30.92
N HIS A 303 3.39 1.28 -31.13
CA HIS A 303 2.84 2.14 -32.17
C HIS A 303 3.24 3.60 -31.96
N GLY A 304 3.20 4.06 -30.71
CA GLY A 304 3.55 5.44 -30.34
C GLY A 304 2.37 6.41 -30.51
N PRO A 305 2.58 7.71 -30.24
CA PRO A 305 1.61 8.75 -30.53
C PRO A 305 1.43 8.91 -32.05
N ASP A 306 0.19 9.16 -32.48
CA ASP A 306 -0.10 9.51 -33.87
C ASP A 306 0.51 10.90 -34.18
N GLU A 307 0.93 11.12 -35.42
CA GLU A 307 1.49 12.41 -35.82
C GLU A 307 0.45 13.52 -35.61
N VAL A 308 0.84 14.56 -34.88
CA VAL A 308 0.00 15.74 -34.70
C VAL A 308 -0.06 16.42 -36.07
N ILE A 309 -1.21 16.34 -36.74
CA ILE A 309 -1.47 17.11 -37.96
C ILE A 309 -1.47 18.58 -37.55
N THR A 310 -0.34 19.25 -37.70
CA THR A 310 -0.24 20.71 -37.61
C THR A 310 -0.77 21.27 -38.92
N ASN A 311 -2.03 21.72 -38.92
CA ASN A 311 -2.55 22.65 -39.94
C ASN A 311 -1.99 24.06 -39.68
#